data_AF-A0A9N9EBD6-F1
#
_entry.id   AF-A0A9N9EBD6-F1
#
_cell.length_a   1.000
_cell.length_b   1.000
_cell.length_c   1.000
_cell.angle_alpha   90.00
_cell.angle_beta   90.00
_cell.angle_gamma   90.00
#
_symmetry.space_group_name_H-M   'P 1'
#
loop_
_entity.id
_entity.type
_entity.pdbx_description
1 polymer ?
#
loop_
_entity_poly.entity_id
_entity_poly.type
_entity_poly.pdbx_seq_one_letter_code
_entity_poly.pdbx_strand_id
1 'polypeptide(L)'
;MGKKLMAKLSELARNEIVEEDLNDEINNFFQSPSEQRSTDSIKSSPEQRSTNPIKRRRRSEITSDERGTSNEADNKKDKLKEFQESHAKMKQDKKWVLSNGKCVEDIIFKHCRQLPIETYLHSWIIDLDDREAETLFNVEEWNEIRHSVRELPQVQTKDELRQILKTTSFLNEGELYNRETHYDAEARTRHKKLERKKMGYRMDEYGVMEVAKKFEATKLLSDGYKIGKVMHDTFICLSQKVHFEEARVRKLRVVGMLHLGLKAQVLHLSSPKGYVSILKREKLLEVPAKIDRIKDLIRVLANVWILKRVVMDCVETVNMKTQNHADFLQEIIGMAKLVRYGCEINFYN
;
A
#
# COMPACT_ATOMS: atom_id res chain seq x y z
N MET A 1 22.11 -25.58 18.91
CA MET A 1 21.44 -25.87 17.62
C MET A 1 19.95 -26.23 17.77
N GLY A 2 19.54 -27.02 18.77
CA GLY A 2 18.15 -27.49 18.92
C GLY A 2 17.06 -26.43 19.16
N LYS A 3 17.32 -25.35 19.93
CA LYS A 3 16.29 -24.34 20.24
C LYS A 3 15.82 -23.51 19.03
N LYS A 4 16.73 -23.24 18.08
CA LYS A 4 16.43 -22.47 16.85
C LYS A 4 15.66 -23.30 15.83
N LEU A 5 15.89 -24.62 15.79
CA LEU A 5 15.14 -25.56 14.96
C LEU A 5 13.72 -25.77 15.52
N MET A 6 13.58 -25.90 16.84
CA MET A 6 12.27 -26.04 17.50
C MET A 6 11.40 -24.80 17.37
N ALA A 7 11.98 -23.59 17.42
CA ALA A 7 11.23 -22.35 17.17
C ALA A 7 10.71 -22.29 15.72
N LYS A 8 11.56 -22.64 14.75
CA LYS A 8 11.21 -22.65 13.33
C LYS A 8 10.17 -23.74 12.99
N LEU A 9 10.26 -24.90 13.63
CA LEU A 9 9.25 -25.97 13.52
C LEU A 9 7.93 -25.59 14.18
N SER A 10 7.96 -24.90 15.33
CA SER A 10 6.75 -24.40 15.98
C SER A 10 6.08 -23.28 15.17
N GLU A 11 6.84 -22.47 14.45
CA GLU A 11 6.31 -21.42 13.58
C GLU A 11 5.72 -22.00 12.27
N LEU A 12 6.41 -22.99 11.68
CA LEU A 12 5.90 -23.75 10.53
C LEU A 12 4.62 -24.52 10.88
N ALA A 13 4.60 -25.21 12.03
CA ALA A 13 3.41 -25.93 12.49
C ALA A 13 2.24 -25.01 12.81
N ARG A 14 2.49 -23.81 13.38
CA ARG A 14 1.42 -22.81 13.57
C ARG A 14 0.88 -22.29 12.24
N ASN A 15 1.74 -22.09 11.24
CA ASN A 15 1.30 -21.64 9.92
C ASN A 15 0.53 -22.73 9.15
N GLU A 16 0.92 -24.00 9.29
CA GLU A 16 0.18 -25.14 8.71
C GLU A 16 -1.18 -25.35 9.38
N ILE A 17 -1.26 -25.28 10.72
CA ILE A 17 -2.53 -25.39 11.47
C ILE A 17 -3.48 -24.25 11.09
N VAL A 18 -2.97 -23.02 10.93
CA VAL A 18 -3.78 -21.88 10.47
C VAL A 18 -4.24 -22.06 9.03
N GLU A 19 -3.42 -22.64 8.14
CA GLU A 19 -3.83 -22.94 6.76
C GLU A 19 -4.86 -24.08 6.66
N GLU A 20 -4.76 -25.12 7.50
CA GLU A 20 -5.76 -26.21 7.58
C GLU A 20 -7.10 -25.75 8.15
N ASP A 21 -7.10 -25.00 9.27
CA ASP A 21 -8.31 -24.43 9.86
C ASP A 21 -9.03 -23.49 8.88
N LEU A 22 -8.27 -22.66 8.14
CA LEU A 22 -8.82 -21.83 7.07
C LEU A 22 -9.38 -22.66 5.90
N ASN A 23 -8.77 -23.80 5.56
CA ASN A 23 -9.24 -24.62 4.45
C ASN A 23 -10.55 -25.33 4.77
N ASP A 24 -10.70 -25.87 5.98
CA ASP A 24 -11.91 -26.54 6.44
C ASP A 24 -13.07 -25.56 6.64
N GLU A 25 -12.82 -24.38 7.18
CA GLU A 25 -13.85 -23.36 7.39
C GLU A 25 -14.36 -22.72 6.09
N ILE A 26 -13.51 -22.64 5.06
CA ILE A 26 -13.96 -22.12 3.76
C ILE A 26 -14.67 -23.21 2.94
N ASN A 27 -14.48 -24.51 3.21
CA ASN A 27 -15.36 -25.54 2.61
C ASN A 27 -16.81 -25.34 3.10
N ASN A 28 -16.97 -24.92 4.35
CA ASN A 28 -18.26 -24.54 4.94
C ASN A 28 -18.77 -23.16 4.46
N PHE A 29 -17.98 -22.39 3.68
CA PHE A 29 -18.40 -21.11 3.10
C PHE A 29 -19.41 -21.27 1.96
N PHE A 30 -19.33 -22.37 1.19
CA PHE A 30 -20.18 -22.62 0.03
C PHE A 30 -21.41 -23.47 0.33
N GLN A 31 -21.47 -24.10 1.50
CA GLN A 31 -22.63 -24.87 1.93
C GLN A 31 -23.69 -23.92 2.50
N SER A 32 -24.72 -23.64 1.71
CA SER A 32 -25.93 -22.93 2.17
C SER A 32 -26.94 -23.93 2.76
N PRO A 33 -27.83 -23.54 3.69
CA PRO A 33 -28.82 -24.42 4.33
C PRO A 33 -29.90 -25.03 3.39
N SER A 34 -29.80 -24.86 2.08
CA SER A 34 -30.86 -25.22 1.12
C SER A 34 -30.64 -26.53 0.35
N GLU A 35 -29.58 -27.30 0.63
CA GLU A 35 -29.36 -28.63 0.00
C GLU A 35 -30.01 -29.79 0.77
N GLN A 36 -31.21 -29.56 1.31
CA GLN A 36 -32.13 -30.63 1.69
C GLN A 36 -33.52 -30.34 1.11
N ARG A 37 -33.67 -30.51 -0.20
CA ARG A 37 -34.93 -30.97 -0.81
C ARG A 37 -34.74 -31.40 -2.27
N SER A 38 -34.98 -32.70 -2.46
CA SER A 38 -35.49 -33.38 -3.65
C SER A 38 -34.79 -33.14 -4.99
N THR A 39 -34.06 -34.17 -5.39
CA THR A 39 -33.96 -34.65 -6.78
C THR A 39 -35.33 -34.66 -7.45
N ASP A 40 -35.49 -33.96 -8.58
CA ASP A 40 -36.31 -34.43 -9.70
C ASP A 40 -35.98 -33.65 -10.99
N SER A 41 -35.35 -34.40 -11.90
CA SER A 41 -35.36 -34.34 -13.36
C SER A 41 -36.09 -33.17 -14.07
N ILE A 42 -35.39 -32.45 -14.98
CA ILE A 42 -35.88 -32.12 -16.34
C ILE A 42 -34.69 -31.85 -17.31
N LYS A 43 -34.60 -32.80 -18.26
CA LYS A 43 -34.12 -32.86 -19.67
C LYS A 43 -33.38 -31.68 -20.37
N SER A 44 -32.31 -32.08 -21.07
CA SER A 44 -31.70 -31.58 -22.33
C SER A 44 -32.70 -31.05 -23.38
N SER A 45 -32.45 -30.14 -24.34
CA SER A 45 -31.32 -29.72 -25.21
C SER A 45 -31.85 -28.55 -26.11
N PRO A 46 -31.21 -28.05 -27.21
CA PRO A 46 -29.83 -27.61 -27.50
C PRO A 46 -29.73 -26.20 -28.21
N GLU A 47 -28.49 -25.71 -28.36
CA GLU A 47 -27.95 -24.75 -29.38
C GLU A 47 -28.59 -23.35 -29.56
N GLN A 48 -27.79 -22.27 -29.62
CA GLN A 48 -27.30 -21.78 -30.91
C GLN A 48 -25.99 -20.97 -30.85
N ARG A 49 -25.15 -21.33 -31.82
CA ARG A 49 -23.85 -20.80 -32.23
C ARG A 49 -24.06 -19.50 -33.02
N SER A 50 -23.34 -18.43 -32.67
CA SER A 50 -23.18 -17.27 -33.55
C SER A 50 -21.69 -16.97 -33.73
N THR A 51 -21.20 -17.35 -34.90
CA THR A 51 -19.90 -17.02 -35.47
C THR A 51 -19.99 -15.68 -36.19
N ASN A 52 -18.98 -14.80 -36.05
CA ASN A 52 -18.42 -13.89 -37.08
C ASN A 52 -17.47 -12.83 -36.44
N PRO A 53 -16.55 -12.18 -37.18
CA PRO A 53 -15.28 -12.76 -37.63
C PRO A 53 -14.05 -11.99 -37.08
N ILE A 54 -12.91 -12.68 -37.08
CA ILE A 54 -11.58 -12.18 -36.72
C ILE A 54 -11.18 -11.03 -37.65
N LYS A 55 -11.16 -9.79 -37.12
CA LYS A 55 -10.44 -8.67 -37.74
C LYS A 55 -9.03 -8.61 -37.17
N ARG A 56 -8.07 -9.16 -37.93
CA ARG A 56 -6.64 -8.84 -37.84
C ARG A 56 -6.49 -7.31 -37.85
N ARG A 57 -5.98 -6.74 -36.77
CA ARG A 57 -5.58 -5.32 -36.72
C ARG A 57 -4.07 -5.22 -36.56
N ARG A 58 -3.51 -4.38 -37.43
CA ARG A 58 -2.12 -4.25 -37.82
C ARG A 58 -1.20 -3.92 -36.64
N ARG A 59 -0.03 -4.55 -36.68
CA ARG A 59 1.23 -4.13 -36.04
C ARG A 59 1.48 -2.66 -36.42
N SER A 60 1.53 -1.77 -35.43
CA SER A 60 2.11 -0.44 -35.60
C SER A 60 3.49 -0.46 -34.98
N GLU A 61 4.49 -0.39 -35.85
CA GLU A 61 5.87 -0.06 -35.52
C GLU A 61 5.90 1.23 -34.70
N ILE A 62 6.55 1.18 -33.54
CA ILE A 62 6.99 2.38 -32.85
C ILE A 62 8.27 2.78 -33.55
N THR A 63 8.17 3.80 -34.39
CA THR A 63 9.28 4.59 -34.88
C THR A 63 10.03 5.14 -33.67
N SER A 64 11.28 4.71 -33.51
CA SER A 64 12.26 5.34 -32.63
C SER A 64 12.52 6.75 -33.15
N ASP A 65 11.95 7.75 -32.48
CA ASP A 65 12.42 9.13 -32.64
C ASP A 65 13.82 9.23 -32.03
N GLU A 66 14.81 9.31 -32.92
CA GLU A 66 16.14 9.77 -32.60
C GLU A 66 16.08 11.27 -32.25
N ARG A 67 16.40 11.60 -30.99
CA ARG A 67 17.18 12.78 -30.61
C ARG A 67 17.42 12.86 -29.11
N GLY A 68 18.70 12.85 -28.72
CA GLY A 68 19.17 13.31 -27.42
C GLY A 68 19.97 12.28 -26.62
N THR A 69 21.18 11.94 -27.09
CA THR A 69 22.25 11.44 -26.23
C THR A 69 22.57 12.50 -25.17
N SER A 70 21.88 12.43 -24.04
CA SER A 70 22.34 13.03 -22.78
C SER A 70 23.13 11.95 -22.05
N ASN A 71 24.36 12.27 -21.67
CA ASN A 71 25.33 11.30 -21.17
C ASN A 71 24.83 10.63 -19.90
N GLU A 72 24.66 9.31 -19.97
CA GLU A 72 24.24 8.46 -18.84
C GLU A 72 25.22 8.54 -17.65
N ALA A 73 26.48 8.89 -17.92
CA ALA A 73 27.53 9.12 -16.93
C ALA A 73 27.35 10.44 -16.13
N ASP A 74 26.87 11.50 -16.78
CA ASP A 74 26.67 12.81 -16.13
C ASP A 74 25.50 12.72 -15.14
N ASN A 75 24.40 12.07 -15.53
CA ASN A 75 23.24 11.83 -14.66
C ASN A 75 23.58 10.97 -13.42
N LYS A 76 24.46 9.97 -13.55
CA LYS A 76 24.92 9.15 -12.41
C LYS A 76 25.73 9.96 -11.40
N LYS A 77 26.61 10.84 -11.88
CA LYS A 77 27.47 11.67 -11.03
C LYS A 77 26.65 12.67 -10.22
N ASP A 78 25.61 13.24 -10.84
CA ASP A 78 24.72 14.20 -10.20
C ASP A 78 23.90 13.54 -9.07
N LYS A 79 23.33 12.36 -9.30
CA LYS A 79 22.58 11.62 -8.25
C LYS A 79 23.45 11.22 -7.05
N LEU A 80 24.68 10.77 -7.30
CA LEU A 80 25.60 10.41 -6.21
C LEU A 80 25.96 11.65 -5.37
N LYS A 81 26.11 12.81 -6.01
CA LYS A 81 26.34 14.08 -5.33
C LYS A 81 25.13 14.49 -4.48
N GLU A 82 23.92 14.40 -5.03
CA GLU A 82 22.68 14.67 -4.29
C GLU A 82 22.55 13.78 -3.05
N PHE A 83 22.88 12.49 -3.18
CA PHE A 83 22.90 11.55 -2.05
C PHE A 83 23.90 11.98 -0.97
N GLN A 84 25.14 12.34 -1.35
CA GLN A 84 26.16 12.82 -0.42
C GLN A 84 25.75 14.11 0.29
N GLU A 85 25.18 15.06 -0.44
CA GLU A 85 24.66 16.28 0.14
C GLU A 85 23.49 16.02 1.09
N SER A 86 22.63 15.05 0.78
CA SER A 86 21.50 14.69 1.63
C SER A 86 21.98 14.16 2.99
N HIS A 87 23.02 13.31 3.02
CA HIS A 87 23.63 12.81 4.26
C HIS A 87 24.28 13.93 5.07
N ALA A 88 25.02 14.83 4.41
CA ALA A 88 25.69 15.96 5.07
C ALA A 88 24.71 16.94 5.74
N LYS A 89 23.46 17.04 5.24
CA LYS A 89 22.41 17.90 5.79
C LYS A 89 21.66 17.27 6.98
N MET A 90 21.86 15.98 7.26
CA MET A 90 21.16 15.28 8.34
C MET A 90 21.63 15.71 9.72
N LYS A 91 20.70 15.88 10.66
CA LYS A 91 21.04 16.17 12.05
C LYS A 91 21.35 14.89 12.80
N GLN A 92 22.47 14.85 13.53
CA GLN A 92 22.95 13.64 14.19
C GLN A 92 21.98 13.12 15.27
N ASP A 93 21.29 14.01 15.99
CA ASP A 93 20.29 13.69 17.01
C ASP A 93 18.99 13.10 16.42
N LYS A 94 18.78 13.26 15.12
CA LYS A 94 17.60 12.76 14.40
C LYS A 94 17.86 11.50 13.60
N LYS A 95 19.11 11.00 13.55
CA LYS A 95 19.46 9.75 12.88
C LYS A 95 18.98 8.54 13.69
N TRP A 96 18.78 7.41 13.01
CA TRP A 96 18.42 6.17 13.67
C TRP A 96 19.65 5.46 14.23
N VAL A 97 19.76 5.47 15.55
CA VAL A 97 20.74 4.68 16.30
C VAL A 97 20.06 3.39 16.80
N LEU A 98 20.64 2.24 16.44
CA LEU A 98 20.19 0.91 16.88
C LEU A 98 20.57 0.67 18.35
N SER A 99 20.00 -0.36 18.95
CA SER A 99 20.22 -0.74 20.36
C SER A 99 21.70 -0.93 20.73
N ASN A 100 22.52 -1.29 19.75
CA ASN A 100 23.97 -1.50 19.92
C ASN A 100 24.83 -0.26 19.64
N GLY A 101 24.20 0.90 19.43
CA GLY A 101 24.87 2.19 19.22
C GLY A 101 25.28 2.48 17.78
N LYS A 102 25.03 1.58 16.82
CA LYS A 102 25.32 1.86 15.40
C LYS A 102 24.25 2.73 14.76
N CYS A 103 24.67 3.65 13.90
CA CYS A 103 23.77 4.48 13.12
C CYS A 103 23.44 3.85 11.77
N VAL A 104 22.14 3.68 11.48
CA VAL A 104 21.64 3.05 10.24
C VAL A 104 22.03 3.88 9.01
N GLU A 105 21.81 5.19 9.04
CA GLU A 105 22.13 6.09 7.94
C GLU A 105 23.63 6.08 7.60
N ASP A 106 24.49 6.01 8.62
CA ASP A 106 25.94 6.01 8.40
C ASP A 106 26.43 4.68 7.79
N ILE A 107 25.81 3.55 8.17
CA ILE A 107 26.07 2.23 7.54
C ILE A 107 25.67 2.28 6.05
N ILE A 108 24.44 2.73 5.77
CA ILE A 108 23.92 2.85 4.40
C ILE A 108 24.82 3.77 3.58
N PHE A 109 25.18 4.95 4.11
CA PHE A 109 26.02 5.92 3.44
C PHE A 109 27.38 5.33 3.04
N LYS A 110 28.05 4.64 3.98
CA LYS A 110 29.36 4.01 3.73
C LYS A 110 29.28 2.96 2.62
N HIS A 111 28.21 2.17 2.60
CA HIS A 111 28.01 1.14 1.59
C HIS A 111 27.70 1.72 0.21
N CYS A 112 26.71 2.63 0.11
CA CYS A 112 26.30 3.23 -1.17
C CYS A 112 27.42 3.96 -1.90
N ARG A 113 28.39 4.55 -1.18
CA ARG A 113 29.57 5.20 -1.78
C ARG A 113 30.42 4.26 -2.65
N GLN A 114 30.31 2.95 -2.44
CA GLN A 114 31.09 1.93 -3.14
C GLN A 114 30.30 1.28 -4.27
N LEU A 115 28.99 1.52 -4.35
CA LEU A 115 28.13 0.88 -5.33
C LEU A 115 28.23 1.59 -6.70
N PRO A 116 28.40 0.84 -7.79
CA PRO A 116 28.47 1.41 -9.14
C PRO A 116 27.08 1.73 -9.73
N ILE A 117 26.02 1.21 -9.12
CA ILE A 117 24.64 1.30 -9.61
C ILE A 117 23.77 1.84 -8.47
N GLU A 118 22.83 2.71 -8.83
CA GLU A 118 21.84 3.25 -7.91
C GLU A 118 20.89 2.15 -7.45
N THR A 119 20.59 2.16 -6.15
CA THR A 119 19.71 1.21 -5.46
C THR A 119 18.75 1.98 -4.56
N TYR A 120 17.80 1.29 -3.92
CA TYR A 120 16.89 1.88 -2.94
C TYR A 120 17.62 2.60 -1.79
N LEU A 121 18.77 2.07 -1.39
CA LEU A 121 19.59 2.63 -0.32
C LEU A 121 20.08 4.05 -0.63
N HIS A 122 20.29 4.38 -1.91
CA HIS A 122 20.63 5.76 -2.34
C HIS A 122 19.48 6.75 -2.14
N SER A 123 18.27 6.25 -1.89
CA SER A 123 17.09 7.04 -1.57
C SER A 123 16.67 6.90 -0.11
N TRP A 124 17.54 6.34 0.75
CA TRP A 124 17.24 6.05 2.15
C TRP A 124 16.05 5.10 2.33
N ILE A 125 15.83 4.20 1.36
CA ILE A 125 14.80 3.15 1.42
C ILE A 125 15.50 1.82 1.72
N ILE A 126 15.11 1.16 2.81
CA ILE A 126 15.46 -0.24 3.10
C ILE A 126 14.31 -1.11 2.62
N ASP A 127 14.54 -1.94 1.60
CA ASP A 127 13.61 -2.99 1.21
C ASP A 127 13.90 -4.25 2.05
N LEU A 128 12.89 -4.74 2.77
CA LEU A 128 13.05 -5.90 3.67
C LEU A 128 13.27 -7.22 2.92
N ASP A 129 13.00 -7.25 1.62
CA ASP A 129 13.26 -8.41 0.75
C ASP A 129 14.62 -8.32 0.02
N ASP A 130 15.35 -7.22 0.20
CA ASP A 130 16.67 -7.01 -0.41
C ASP A 130 17.77 -7.66 0.43
N ARG A 131 18.38 -8.72 -0.15
CA ARG A 131 19.48 -9.47 0.48
C ARG A 131 20.74 -8.63 0.64
N GLU A 132 21.02 -7.71 -0.27
CA GLU A 132 22.20 -6.85 -0.15
C GLU A 132 22.03 -5.92 1.05
N ALA A 133 20.84 -5.31 1.20
CA ALA A 133 20.50 -4.51 2.37
C ALA A 133 20.57 -5.33 3.67
N GLU A 134 20.05 -6.56 3.69
CA GLU A 134 20.13 -7.46 4.86
C GLU A 134 21.58 -7.73 5.28
N THR A 135 22.50 -7.93 4.32
CA THR A 135 23.92 -8.24 4.63
C THR A 135 24.69 -7.09 5.28
N LEU A 136 24.16 -5.86 5.24
CA LEU A 136 24.75 -4.70 5.91
C LEU A 136 24.62 -4.76 7.43
N PHE A 137 23.67 -5.55 7.91
CA PHE A 137 23.30 -5.64 9.31
C PHE A 137 23.54 -7.05 9.82
N ASN A 138 23.89 -7.19 11.09
CA ASN A 138 23.84 -8.50 11.73
C ASN A 138 22.37 -8.91 11.99
N VAL A 139 22.19 -10.15 12.45
CA VAL A 139 20.86 -10.73 12.64
C VAL A 139 20.03 -9.94 13.67
N GLU A 140 20.66 -9.46 14.74
CA GLU A 140 20.00 -8.69 15.80
C GLU A 140 19.57 -7.30 15.30
N GLU A 141 20.45 -6.60 14.58
CA GLU A 141 20.22 -5.30 13.96
C GLU A 141 19.10 -5.38 12.91
N TRP A 142 19.17 -6.38 12.02
CA TRP A 142 18.14 -6.58 10.99
C TRP A 142 16.78 -6.92 11.58
N ASN A 143 16.76 -7.73 12.64
CA ASN A 143 15.53 -8.00 13.37
C ASN A 143 14.98 -6.72 14.02
N GLU A 144 15.80 -5.87 14.63
CA GLU A 144 15.34 -4.57 15.15
C GLU A 144 14.69 -3.72 14.06
N ILE A 145 15.31 -3.67 12.87
CA ILE A 145 14.78 -2.94 11.72
C ILE A 145 13.43 -3.52 11.29
N ARG A 146 13.33 -4.84 11.14
CA ARG A 146 12.08 -5.52 10.75
C ARG A 146 10.95 -5.28 11.75
N HIS A 147 11.23 -5.37 13.05
CA HIS A 147 10.22 -5.16 14.10
C HIS A 147 9.84 -3.69 14.30
N SER A 148 10.58 -2.75 13.73
CA SER A 148 10.21 -1.33 13.74
C SER A 148 9.04 -1.02 12.79
N VAL A 149 8.80 -1.88 11.80
CA VAL A 149 7.69 -1.74 10.87
C VAL A 149 6.40 -2.19 11.54
N ARG A 150 5.43 -1.28 11.61
CA ARG A 150 4.08 -1.64 12.05
C ARG A 150 3.48 -2.62 11.04
N GLU A 151 2.93 -3.71 11.53
CA GLU A 151 2.18 -4.65 10.70
C GLU A 151 0.95 -3.99 10.07
N LEU A 152 0.55 -4.52 8.91
CA LEU A 152 -0.71 -4.13 8.29
C LEU A 152 -1.88 -4.59 9.15
N PRO A 153 -3.02 -3.86 9.12
CA PRO A 153 -4.26 -4.39 9.67
C PRO A 153 -4.51 -5.79 9.11
N GLN A 154 -4.79 -6.76 9.98
CA GLN A 154 -5.18 -8.09 9.53
C GLN A 154 -6.69 -8.22 9.63
N VAL A 155 -7.31 -8.79 8.61
CA VAL A 155 -8.69 -9.25 8.68
C VAL A 155 -8.63 -10.62 9.34
N GLN A 156 -8.95 -10.69 10.62
CA GLN A 156 -8.73 -11.90 11.42
C GLN A 156 -9.86 -12.92 11.22
N THR A 157 -11.06 -12.45 10.86
CA THR A 157 -12.23 -13.33 10.70
C THR A 157 -13.05 -13.02 9.45
N LYS A 158 -13.73 -14.05 8.95
CA LYS A 158 -14.70 -13.94 7.86
C LYS A 158 -15.88 -13.03 8.20
N ASP A 159 -16.30 -12.99 9.46
CA ASP A 159 -17.40 -12.12 9.89
C ASP A 159 -16.97 -10.66 9.95
N GLU A 160 -15.71 -10.39 10.31
CA GLU A 160 -15.12 -9.07 10.18
C GLU A 160 -15.09 -8.64 8.70
N LEU A 161 -14.64 -9.51 7.78
CA LEU A 161 -14.67 -9.20 6.35
C LEU A 161 -16.09 -8.95 5.83
N ARG A 162 -17.06 -9.76 6.24
CA ARG A 162 -18.47 -9.57 5.85
C ARG A 162 -19.01 -8.26 6.39
N GLN A 163 -18.71 -7.92 7.64
CA GLN A 163 -19.15 -6.68 8.23
C GLN A 163 -18.53 -5.50 7.50
N ILE A 164 -17.23 -5.56 7.23
CA ILE A 164 -16.52 -4.60 6.39
C ILE A 164 -17.20 -4.46 5.03
N LEU A 165 -17.44 -5.54 4.29
CA LEU A 165 -18.03 -5.47 2.96
C LEU A 165 -19.47 -4.92 2.99
N LYS A 166 -20.20 -5.14 4.09
CA LYS A 166 -21.53 -4.55 4.32
C LYS A 166 -21.48 -3.06 4.66
N THR A 167 -20.51 -2.61 5.45
CA THR A 167 -20.43 -1.23 5.97
C THR A 167 -19.58 -0.31 5.12
N THR A 168 -18.61 -0.84 4.37
CA THR A 168 -17.72 -0.08 3.48
C THR A 168 -18.29 0.03 2.07
N SER A 169 -19.58 0.36 1.99
CA SER A 169 -20.17 0.75 0.72
C SER A 169 -19.40 1.95 0.16
N PHE A 170 -19.06 1.90 -1.12
CA PHE A 170 -18.54 3.06 -1.84
C PHE A 170 -19.67 4.02 -2.24
N LEU A 171 -20.92 3.61 -2.03
CA LEU A 171 -22.12 4.39 -2.28
C LEU A 171 -22.46 5.21 -1.04
N ASN A 172 -23.04 6.39 -1.26
CA ASN A 172 -23.57 7.18 -0.16
C ASN A 172 -24.72 6.43 0.53
N GLU A 173 -24.97 6.74 1.80
CA GLU A 173 -26.05 6.13 2.55
C GLU A 173 -27.39 6.36 1.84
N GLY A 174 -28.12 5.26 1.53
CA GLY A 174 -29.37 5.30 0.78
C GLY A 174 -29.25 5.28 -0.76
N GLU A 175 -28.04 5.35 -1.30
CA GLU A 175 -27.80 5.24 -2.75
C GLU A 175 -27.72 3.76 -3.18
N LEU A 176 -28.58 3.36 -4.13
CA LEU A 176 -28.61 1.99 -4.68
C LEU A 176 -27.53 1.82 -5.75
N TYR A 177 -26.89 0.64 -5.77
CA TYR A 177 -25.92 0.29 -6.81
C TYR A 177 -26.59 0.31 -8.19
N ASN A 178 -26.06 1.13 -9.09
CA ASN A 178 -26.44 1.19 -10.49
C ASN A 178 -25.18 1.02 -11.35
N ARG A 179 -25.14 -0.09 -12.09
CA ARG A 179 -24.00 -0.46 -12.94
C ARG A 179 -23.63 0.62 -13.96
N GLU A 180 -24.61 1.27 -14.57
CA GLU A 180 -24.33 2.27 -15.62
C GLU A 180 -23.65 3.51 -15.03
N THR A 181 -24.06 3.94 -13.84
CA THR A 181 -23.54 5.14 -13.18
C THR A 181 -22.27 4.86 -12.38
N HIS A 182 -22.15 3.69 -11.75
CA HIS A 182 -21.06 3.37 -10.83
C HIS A 182 -19.93 2.55 -11.45
N TYR A 183 -20.16 1.85 -12.57
CA TYR A 183 -19.13 1.06 -13.26
C TYR A 183 -18.87 1.56 -14.68
N ASP A 184 -19.91 1.67 -15.51
CA ASP A 184 -19.74 1.99 -16.93
C ASP A 184 -19.48 3.48 -17.20
N ALA A 185 -19.93 4.41 -16.35
CA ALA A 185 -19.63 5.85 -16.48
C ALA A 185 -18.13 6.15 -16.32
N GLU A 186 -17.44 5.48 -15.40
CA GLU A 186 -15.97 5.55 -15.23
C GLU A 186 -15.21 4.88 -16.40
N ALA A 187 -15.81 3.87 -17.04
CA ALA A 187 -15.23 3.24 -18.23
C ALA A 187 -15.44 4.10 -19.50
N ARG A 188 -16.61 4.73 -19.65
CA ARG A 188 -16.98 5.57 -20.80
C ARG A 188 -16.20 6.89 -20.84
N THR A 189 -15.84 7.45 -19.68
CA THR A 189 -14.98 8.64 -19.60
C THR A 189 -13.56 8.39 -20.15
N ARG A 190 -13.06 7.15 -20.12
CA ARG A 190 -11.75 6.78 -20.72
C ARG A 190 -11.76 6.69 -22.25
N HIS A 191 -12.93 6.49 -22.87
CA HIS A 191 -13.07 6.34 -24.32
C HIS A 191 -13.41 7.64 -25.05
N LYS A 192 -13.83 8.69 -24.33
CA LYS A 192 -13.75 10.04 -24.89
C LYS A 192 -12.27 10.41 -24.94
N LYS A 193 -11.78 10.74 -26.13
CA LYS A 193 -10.50 11.43 -26.34
C LYS A 193 -10.63 12.85 -25.78
N LEU A 194 -10.84 12.96 -24.46
CA LEU A 194 -10.65 14.19 -23.74
C LEU A 194 -9.17 14.52 -23.95
N GLU A 195 -8.90 15.71 -24.49
CA GLU A 195 -7.59 16.31 -24.36
C GLU A 195 -7.12 16.07 -22.93
N ARG A 196 -5.87 15.64 -22.76
CA ARG A 196 -5.23 15.55 -21.44
C ARG A 196 -5.23 16.96 -20.86
N LYS A 197 -6.34 17.39 -20.27
CA LYS A 197 -6.35 18.54 -19.37
C LYS A 197 -5.38 18.14 -18.28
N LYS A 198 -4.26 18.88 -18.17
CA LYS A 198 -3.53 18.94 -16.90
C LYS A 198 -4.61 19.18 -15.85
N MET A 199 -4.91 18.17 -15.05
CA MET A 199 -5.87 18.32 -13.96
C MET A 199 -5.14 19.18 -12.93
N GLY A 200 -5.23 20.49 -13.14
CA GLY A 200 -4.81 21.50 -12.19
C GLY A 200 -5.78 21.50 -11.02
N TYR A 201 -5.78 20.41 -10.25
CA TYR A 201 -6.31 20.35 -8.90
C TYR A 201 -5.43 19.37 -8.13
N ARG A 202 -4.78 19.92 -7.10
CA ARG A 202 -3.76 19.31 -6.25
C ARG A 202 -4.41 18.29 -5.33
N MET A 203 -4.94 17.20 -5.90
CA MET A 203 -5.35 16.01 -5.15
C MET A 203 -4.11 15.34 -4.60
N ASP A 204 -4.17 14.96 -3.34
CA ASP A 204 -3.06 14.33 -2.66
C ASP A 204 -3.04 12.84 -2.99
N GLU A 205 -1.89 12.37 -3.44
CA GLU A 205 -1.67 10.95 -3.67
C GLU A 205 -1.32 10.27 -2.34
N TYR A 206 -2.06 9.21 -2.00
CA TYR A 206 -1.85 8.42 -0.77
C TYR A 206 -1.40 6.99 -1.05
N GLY A 207 -1.31 6.61 -2.33
CA GLY A 207 -0.88 5.30 -2.75
C GLY A 207 -0.64 5.24 -4.26
N VAL A 208 0.02 4.17 -4.68
CA VAL A 208 0.48 3.97 -6.06
C VAL A 208 0.00 2.61 -6.56
N MET A 209 -0.34 2.50 -7.83
CA MET A 209 -0.67 1.21 -8.44
C MET A 209 -0.02 1.09 -9.81
N GLU A 210 0.64 -0.05 -10.05
CA GLU A 210 1.26 -0.38 -11.33
C GLU A 210 0.64 -1.67 -11.88
N VAL A 211 0.26 -1.64 -13.17
CA VAL A 211 -0.50 -2.74 -13.79
C VAL A 211 0.15 -3.20 -15.09
N ALA A 212 0.39 -4.50 -15.18
CA ALA A 212 0.86 -5.17 -16.37
C ALA A 212 -0.13 -6.25 -16.83
N LYS A 213 -0.32 -6.35 -18.15
CA LYS A 213 -1.25 -7.33 -18.76
C LYS A 213 -0.84 -8.79 -18.52
N LYS A 214 0.44 -9.06 -18.35
CA LYS A 214 1.00 -10.41 -18.21
C LYS A 214 1.96 -10.46 -17.03
N PHE A 215 2.12 -11.66 -16.48
CA PHE A 215 3.13 -11.93 -15.46
C PHE A 215 4.48 -12.19 -16.12
N GLU A 216 5.48 -11.37 -15.78
CA GLU A 216 6.88 -11.52 -16.17
C GLU A 216 7.75 -11.21 -14.95
N ALA A 217 8.67 -12.10 -14.57
CA ALA A 217 9.46 -11.96 -13.34
C ALA A 217 10.39 -10.74 -13.38
N THR A 218 11.03 -10.48 -14.53
CA THR A 218 11.86 -9.27 -14.72
C THR A 218 11.02 -8.01 -14.57
N LYS A 219 9.76 -8.05 -15.03
CA LYS A 219 8.84 -6.93 -14.91
C LYS A 219 8.38 -6.73 -13.47
N LEU A 220 8.13 -7.80 -12.72
CA LEU A 220 7.86 -7.74 -11.27
C LEU A 220 8.98 -7.00 -10.54
N LEU A 221 10.25 -7.30 -10.86
CA LEU A 221 11.40 -6.62 -10.27
C LEU A 221 11.51 -5.16 -10.72
N SER A 222 11.42 -4.88 -12.03
CA SER A 222 11.60 -3.52 -12.54
C SER A 222 10.49 -2.57 -12.12
N ASP A 223 9.24 -3.04 -12.15
CA ASP A 223 8.08 -2.25 -11.76
C ASP A 223 7.96 -2.20 -10.24
N GLY A 224 8.36 -3.28 -9.57
CA GLY A 224 8.58 -3.32 -8.12
C GLY A 224 9.59 -2.28 -7.66
N TYR A 225 10.69 -2.08 -8.39
CA TYR A 225 11.68 -1.04 -8.13
C TYR A 225 11.07 0.36 -8.25
N LYS A 226 10.44 0.63 -9.40
CA LYS A 226 9.79 1.92 -9.70
C LYS A 226 8.73 2.29 -8.67
N ILE A 227 7.84 1.37 -8.33
CA ILE A 227 6.74 1.66 -7.39
C ILE A 227 7.29 2.04 -6.01
N GLY A 228 8.33 1.37 -5.52
CA GLY A 228 8.96 1.75 -4.24
C GLY A 228 9.56 3.16 -4.25
N LYS A 229 10.14 3.60 -5.39
CA LYS A 229 10.64 4.97 -5.55
C LYS A 229 9.51 5.99 -5.58
N VAL A 230 8.45 5.74 -6.34
CA VAL A 230 7.27 6.61 -6.38
C VAL A 230 6.60 6.68 -5.01
N MET A 231 6.44 5.54 -4.32
CA MET A 231 5.90 5.50 -2.96
C MET A 231 6.71 6.34 -1.97
N HIS A 232 8.04 6.34 -2.10
CA HIS A 232 8.89 7.20 -1.29
C HIS A 232 8.68 8.68 -1.62
N ASP A 233 8.63 9.05 -2.89
CA ASP A 233 8.38 10.43 -3.31
C ASP A 233 7.00 10.92 -2.81
N THR A 234 5.98 10.07 -2.91
CA THR A 234 4.65 10.30 -2.30
C THR A 234 4.76 10.49 -0.79
N PHE A 235 5.50 9.63 -0.09
CA PHE A 235 5.71 9.72 1.36
C PHE A 235 6.38 11.04 1.77
N ILE A 236 7.37 11.50 1.01
CA ILE A 236 8.02 12.79 1.26
C ILE A 236 7.04 13.95 1.03
N CYS A 237 6.20 13.90 0.00
CA CYS A 237 5.16 14.91 -0.24
C CYS A 237 4.14 14.97 0.92
N LEU A 238 3.70 13.82 1.45
CA LEU A 238 2.82 13.76 2.61
C LEU A 238 3.53 14.25 3.88
N SER A 239 4.81 13.95 4.03
CA SER A 239 5.64 14.45 5.14
C SER A 239 5.75 15.97 5.13
N GLN A 240 5.87 16.60 3.96
CA GLN A 240 5.84 18.06 3.81
C GLN A 240 4.50 18.67 4.25
N LYS A 241 3.39 17.98 3.99
CA LYS A 241 2.04 18.44 4.37
C LYS A 241 1.79 18.41 5.87
N VAL A 242 2.43 17.49 6.58
CA VAL A 242 2.44 17.47 8.04
C VAL A 242 3.62 18.26 8.62
N HIS A 243 4.24 19.15 7.82
CA HIS A 243 5.36 20.01 8.21
C HIS A 243 6.56 19.27 8.80
N PHE A 244 6.78 18.02 8.38
CA PHE A 244 7.78 17.12 8.95
C PHE A 244 7.68 16.95 10.47
N GLU A 245 6.48 17.12 11.04
CA GLU A 245 6.23 16.88 12.45
C GLU A 245 6.48 15.39 12.77
N GLU A 246 7.51 15.12 13.56
CA GLU A 246 8.01 13.76 13.78
C GLU A 246 6.91 12.79 14.21
N ALA A 247 6.07 13.17 15.18
CA ALA A 247 4.97 12.34 15.66
C ALA A 247 3.96 11.96 14.58
N ARG A 248 3.74 12.82 13.58
CA ARG A 248 2.84 12.58 12.44
C ARG A 248 3.54 11.80 11.35
N VAL A 249 4.77 12.15 11.00
CA VAL A 249 5.58 11.41 10.01
C VAL A 249 5.73 9.93 10.41
N ARG A 250 5.93 9.63 11.70
CA ARG A 250 5.99 8.23 12.19
C ARG A 250 4.66 7.47 12.10
N LYS A 251 3.54 8.17 11.88
CA LYS A 251 2.22 7.56 11.66
C LYS A 251 1.87 7.44 10.17
N LEU A 252 2.52 8.21 9.30
CA LEU A 252 2.28 8.12 7.86
C LEU A 252 2.68 6.75 7.32
N ARG A 253 1.86 6.23 6.40
CA ARG A 253 2.12 5.01 5.66
C ARG A 253 1.58 5.18 4.24
N VAL A 254 2.43 4.92 3.26
CA VAL A 254 2.06 4.92 1.84
C VAL A 254 1.97 3.48 1.38
N VAL A 255 0.98 3.17 0.55
CA VAL A 255 0.77 1.82 0.05
C VAL A 255 0.90 1.76 -1.46
N GLY A 256 1.38 0.62 -1.94
CA GLY A 256 1.56 0.30 -3.34
C GLY A 256 0.83 -0.98 -3.68
N MET A 257 0.28 -1.07 -4.88
CA MET A 257 -0.25 -2.33 -5.41
C MET A 257 0.37 -2.61 -6.78
N LEU A 258 0.98 -3.78 -6.92
CA LEU A 258 1.57 -4.25 -8.16
C LEU A 258 0.74 -5.40 -8.70
N HIS A 259 0.18 -5.23 -9.90
CA HIS A 259 -0.67 -6.23 -10.54
C HIS A 259 -0.07 -6.67 -11.87
N LEU A 260 0.35 -7.93 -11.99
CA LEU A 260 0.94 -8.48 -13.21
C LEU A 260 0.18 -9.73 -13.67
N GLY A 261 -0.60 -9.62 -14.74
CA GLY A 261 -1.47 -10.71 -15.18
C GLY A 261 -2.54 -11.01 -14.14
N LEU A 262 -2.54 -12.21 -13.56
CA LEU A 262 -3.40 -12.58 -12.42
C LEU A 262 -2.64 -12.56 -11.09
N LYS A 263 -1.44 -11.98 -11.02
CA LYS A 263 -0.70 -11.87 -9.76
C LYS A 263 -0.82 -10.47 -9.19
N ALA A 264 -1.07 -10.39 -7.89
CA ALA A 264 -1.20 -9.14 -7.15
C ALA A 264 -0.26 -9.15 -5.93
N GLN A 265 0.51 -8.08 -5.75
CA GLN A 265 1.36 -7.88 -4.58
C GLN A 265 1.05 -6.52 -3.96
N VAL A 266 0.85 -6.51 -2.65
CA VAL A 266 0.76 -5.26 -1.87
C VAL A 266 2.16 -4.91 -1.37
N LEU A 267 2.48 -3.63 -1.41
CA LEU A 267 3.67 -3.06 -0.81
C LEU A 267 3.24 -1.96 0.16
N HIS A 268 4.00 -1.74 1.21
CA HIS A 268 3.79 -0.59 2.06
C HIS A 268 5.11 0.00 2.52
N LEU A 269 5.14 1.33 2.61
CA LEU A 269 6.29 2.13 2.98
C LEU A 269 5.95 3.00 4.18
N SER A 270 6.86 3.04 5.16
CA SER A 270 6.75 3.88 6.35
C SER A 270 8.13 4.28 6.83
N SER A 271 8.25 5.37 7.59
CA SER A 271 9.52 5.79 8.20
C SER A 271 9.42 5.69 9.73
N PRO A 272 9.88 4.58 10.34
CA PRO A 272 9.69 4.35 11.77
C PRO A 272 10.65 5.17 12.65
N LYS A 273 11.88 5.39 12.18
CA LYS A 273 12.93 6.15 12.87
C LYS A 273 13.86 6.79 11.85
N GLY A 274 14.60 7.81 12.27
CA GLY A 274 15.63 8.41 11.43
C GLY A 274 15.11 9.11 10.18
N TYR A 275 15.98 9.19 9.19
CA TYR A 275 15.71 9.66 7.83
C TYR A 275 15.40 8.52 6.86
N VAL A 276 15.25 7.30 7.39
CA VAL A 276 15.13 6.07 6.61
C VAL A 276 13.66 5.68 6.47
N SER A 277 13.29 5.26 5.27
CA SER A 277 12.02 4.61 4.98
C SER A 277 12.23 3.11 4.85
N ILE A 278 11.28 2.32 5.35
CA ILE A 278 11.28 0.87 5.19
C ILE A 278 10.15 0.49 4.24
N LEU A 279 10.51 -0.23 3.18
CA LEU A 279 9.61 -0.85 2.23
C LEU A 279 9.44 -2.32 2.60
N LYS A 280 8.19 -2.74 2.82
CA LYS A 280 7.82 -4.14 3.02
C LYS A 280 6.92 -4.59 1.89
N ARG A 281 7.17 -5.79 1.38
CA ARG A 281 6.39 -6.42 0.32
C ARG A 281 5.60 -7.58 0.93
N GLU A 282 4.31 -7.60 0.66
CA GLU A 282 3.45 -8.69 1.09
C GLU A 282 3.57 -9.89 0.14
N LYS A 283 2.99 -11.03 0.55
CA LYS A 283 2.95 -12.25 -0.26
C LYS A 283 2.32 -11.96 -1.62
N LEU A 284 2.98 -12.42 -2.68
CA LEU A 284 2.45 -12.38 -4.03
C LEU A 284 1.26 -13.34 -4.15
N LEU A 285 0.05 -12.79 -4.27
CA LEU A 285 -1.19 -13.56 -4.39
C LEU A 285 -1.55 -13.79 -5.85
N GLU A 286 -2.27 -14.88 -6.13
CA GLU A 286 -2.86 -15.18 -7.42
C GLU A 286 -4.37 -14.94 -7.37
N VAL A 287 -4.87 -14.12 -8.29
CA VAL A 287 -6.29 -13.92 -8.53
C VAL A 287 -6.83 -15.16 -9.22
N PRO A 288 -7.79 -15.88 -8.61
CA PRO A 288 -8.28 -17.13 -9.16
C PRO A 288 -9.05 -16.89 -10.46
N ALA A 289 -8.70 -17.66 -11.50
CA ALA A 289 -9.41 -17.67 -12.78
C ALA A 289 -10.58 -18.68 -12.84
N LYS A 290 -10.75 -19.47 -11.78
CA LYS A 290 -11.74 -20.55 -11.69
C LYS A 290 -12.50 -20.43 -10.38
N ILE A 291 -13.77 -20.85 -10.40
CA ILE A 291 -14.71 -20.71 -9.29
C ILE A 291 -14.34 -21.62 -8.12
N ASP A 292 -13.74 -22.78 -8.37
CA ASP A 292 -13.23 -23.70 -7.34
C ASP A 292 -12.21 -23.05 -6.38
N ARG A 293 -11.44 -22.05 -6.86
CA ARG A 293 -10.43 -21.29 -6.10
C ARG A 293 -10.93 -19.95 -5.56
N ILE A 294 -12.24 -19.74 -5.49
CA ILE A 294 -12.84 -18.51 -4.94
C ILE A 294 -12.39 -18.18 -3.50
N LYS A 295 -11.91 -19.16 -2.73
CA LYS A 295 -11.26 -18.94 -1.43
C LYS A 295 -10.06 -17.98 -1.54
N ASP A 296 -9.26 -18.13 -2.59
CA ASP A 296 -8.11 -17.28 -2.85
C ASP A 296 -8.53 -15.86 -3.24
N LEU A 297 -9.73 -15.70 -3.83
CA LEU A 297 -10.30 -14.38 -4.12
C LEU A 297 -10.56 -13.60 -2.83
N ILE A 298 -11.02 -14.27 -1.77
CA ILE A 298 -11.25 -13.64 -0.47
C ILE A 298 -9.95 -13.04 0.08
N ARG A 299 -8.83 -13.76 -0.04
CA ARG A 299 -7.50 -13.28 0.37
C ARG A 299 -7.08 -12.04 -0.43
N VAL A 300 -7.32 -12.04 -1.74
CA VAL A 300 -7.05 -10.86 -2.60
C VAL A 300 -7.92 -9.67 -2.19
N LEU A 301 -9.21 -9.88 -1.95
CA LEU A 301 -10.14 -8.81 -1.53
C LEU A 301 -9.76 -8.25 -0.15
N ALA A 302 -9.32 -9.10 0.78
CA ALA A 302 -8.81 -8.65 2.07
C ALA A 302 -7.60 -7.71 1.90
N ASN A 303 -6.64 -8.04 1.02
CA ASN A 303 -5.51 -7.16 0.71
C ASN A 303 -5.93 -5.81 0.11
N VAL A 304 -6.93 -5.79 -0.77
CA VAL A 304 -7.49 -4.54 -1.32
C VAL A 304 -8.13 -3.70 -0.22
N TRP A 305 -8.85 -4.33 0.71
CA TRP A 305 -9.41 -3.59 1.84
C TRP A 305 -8.34 -3.04 2.78
N ILE A 306 -7.29 -3.83 3.08
CA ILE A 306 -6.15 -3.39 3.89
C ILE A 306 -5.53 -2.14 3.25
N LEU A 307 -5.35 -2.14 1.93
CA LEU A 307 -4.86 -0.98 1.16
C LEU A 307 -5.74 0.25 1.42
N LYS A 308 -7.06 0.09 1.27
CA LYS A 308 -8.04 1.17 1.51
C LYS A 308 -7.97 1.68 2.94
N ARG A 309 -7.90 0.79 3.93
CA ARG A 309 -7.83 1.16 5.35
C ARG A 309 -6.57 1.97 5.66
N VAL A 310 -5.41 1.54 5.16
CA VAL A 310 -4.16 2.30 5.35
C VAL A 310 -4.23 3.67 4.70
N VAL A 311 -4.83 3.79 3.50
CA VAL A 311 -5.04 5.09 2.87
C VAL A 311 -5.91 5.99 3.75
N MET A 312 -6.99 5.46 4.33
CA MET A 312 -7.85 6.22 5.25
C MET A 312 -7.08 6.70 6.48
N ASP A 313 -6.34 5.81 7.16
CA ASP A 313 -5.51 6.17 8.32
C ASP A 313 -4.48 7.27 7.97
N CYS A 314 -3.92 7.21 6.76
CA CYS A 314 -2.97 8.20 6.27
C CYS A 314 -3.64 9.56 5.98
N VAL A 315 -4.81 9.56 5.35
CA VAL A 315 -5.63 10.76 5.11
C VAL A 315 -6.00 11.42 6.43
N GLU A 316 -6.44 10.64 7.41
CA GLU A 316 -6.74 11.13 8.77
C GLU A 316 -5.51 11.76 9.40
N THR A 317 -4.35 11.10 9.35
CA THR A 317 -3.09 11.62 9.90
C THR A 317 -2.69 12.95 9.25
N VAL A 318 -2.89 13.11 7.94
CA VAL A 318 -2.57 14.34 7.20
C VAL A 318 -3.58 15.46 7.48
N ASN A 319 -4.86 15.13 7.64
CA ASN A 319 -5.93 16.10 7.89
C ASN A 319 -6.12 16.43 9.37
N MET A 320 -5.49 15.68 10.28
CA MET A 320 -5.52 15.95 11.71
C MET A 320 -5.01 17.37 11.97
N LYS A 321 -5.90 18.24 12.45
CA LYS A 321 -5.55 19.62 12.82
C LYS A 321 -4.55 19.56 13.98
N THR A 322 -3.42 20.21 13.83
CA THR A 322 -2.55 20.51 14.98
C THR A 322 -3.37 21.42 15.89
N GLN A 323 -3.78 20.94 17.06
CA GLN A 323 -4.39 21.79 18.07
C GLN A 323 -3.28 22.73 18.54
N ASN A 324 -3.22 23.92 17.95
CA ASN A 324 -2.27 24.93 18.36
C ASN A 324 -2.63 25.36 19.79
N HIS A 325 -1.63 25.61 20.64
CA HIS A 325 -1.88 26.13 21.99
C HIS A 325 -2.74 27.40 21.96
N ALA A 326 -2.63 28.20 20.89
CA ALA A 326 -3.47 29.36 20.64
C ALA A 326 -4.94 28.99 20.34
N ASP A 327 -5.19 27.93 19.56
CA ASP A 327 -6.54 27.47 19.23
C ASP A 327 -7.24 26.88 20.46
N PHE A 328 -6.50 26.11 21.28
CA PHE A 328 -6.98 25.61 22.56
C PHE A 328 -7.31 26.75 23.55
N LEU A 329 -6.44 27.76 23.65
CA LEU A 329 -6.72 28.94 24.47
C LEU A 329 -7.93 29.72 23.96
N GLN A 330 -8.11 29.87 22.65
CA GLN A 330 -9.29 30.52 22.06
C GLN A 330 -10.57 29.72 22.31
N GLU A 331 -10.49 28.38 22.27
CA GLU A 331 -11.60 27.49 22.58
C GLU A 331 -12.00 27.58 24.07
N ILE A 332 -11.03 27.59 24.99
CA ILE A 332 -11.28 27.83 26.42
C ILE A 332 -11.86 29.23 26.67
N ILE A 333 -11.31 30.27 26.03
CA ILE A 333 -11.81 31.64 26.16
C ILE A 333 -13.24 31.75 25.59
N GLY A 334 -13.54 31.04 24.50
CA GLY A 334 -14.88 30.93 23.92
C GLY A 334 -15.87 30.25 24.87
N MET A 335 -15.49 29.14 25.49
CA MET A 335 -16.30 28.43 26.49
C MET A 335 -16.53 29.29 27.74
N ALA A 336 -15.51 30.01 28.23
CA ALA A 336 -15.63 30.91 29.38
C ALA A 336 -16.55 32.12 29.10
N LYS A 337 -16.60 32.61 27.86
CA LYS A 337 -17.56 33.65 27.43
C LYS A 337 -18.99 33.12 27.39
N LEU A 338 -19.21 31.90 26.90
CA LEU A 338 -20.55 31.26 26.89
C LEU A 338 -21.13 31.07 28.31
N VAL A 339 -20.29 30.72 29.29
CA VAL A 339 -20.72 30.62 30.70
C VAL A 339 -21.09 32.00 31.29
N ARG A 340 -20.43 33.08 30.88
CA ARG A 340 -20.81 34.44 31.31
C ARG A 340 -22.09 34.96 30.67
N TYR A 341 -22.37 34.62 29.41
CA TYR A 341 -23.60 35.04 28.73
C TYR A 341 -24.81 34.13 29.02
N GLY A 342 -24.61 32.95 29.63
CA GLY A 342 -25.67 32.02 30.02
C GLY A 342 -26.19 32.19 31.46
N CYS A 343 -25.70 33.18 32.23
CA CYS A 343 -26.05 33.35 33.65
C CYS A 343 -27.03 34.49 33.94
N GLU A 344 -27.68 35.06 32.92
CA GLU A 344 -28.80 36.02 33.10
C GLU A 344 -30.11 35.41 32.60
N ILE A 345 -30.65 34.39 33.29
CA ILE A 345 -32.08 34.07 33.19
C ILE A 345 -32.65 33.76 34.59
N ASN A 346 -33.37 34.76 35.09
CA ASN A 346 -34.50 34.74 36.03
C ASN A 346 -34.25 34.43 37.51
N PHE A 347 -33.91 35.48 38.27
CA PHE A 347 -34.52 35.73 39.59
C PHE A 347 -35.53 36.87 39.44
N TYR A 348 -36.81 36.55 39.29
CA TYR A 348 -37.90 37.39 39.78
C TYR A 348 -39.08 36.49 40.17
N ASN A 349 -39.53 36.72 41.41
CA ASN A 349 -40.65 36.07 42.10
C ASN A 349 -41.97 36.14 41.35
#